data_AF-A0A6I6F1Z3-F1
#
_entry.id   AF-A0A6I6F1Z3-F1
#
_cell.length_a   1.000
_cell.length_b   1.000
_cell.length_c   1.000
_cell.angle_alpha   90.00
_cell.angle_beta   90.00
_cell.angle_gamma   90.00
#
_symmetry.space_group_name_H-M   'P 1'
#
loop_
_entity.id
_entity.type
_entity.pdbx_description
1 polymer ?
#
loop_
_entity_poly.entity_id
_entity_poly.type
_entity_poly.pdbx_seq_one_letter_code
_entity_poly.pdbx_strand_id
1 'polypeptide(L)'
;MAWEQVLLLLLYSRQFCYGEGSETRGTCILPRMKLIAITIQCCNEIAANDADKTTAFSLLHQILAWLDSGEGCFALVKNLIKESEQDPESKQSEAFGRLLHQIEQHAVTFPAYGYSKRPLYSHYALYKSLTDPIAAMQKLLATGDAVNDSLVPVIFSSIQKYLHDRYHTAPYHSFKHTLESEIYDAGKAIDSADGLADFCQRYPEAIEKKALLSMIKATLFEPFSWRVLDAFDLFAVPQNEKKNLSFTHSVFRDVCSISTHDQALQLGFRSGLLKNLIQLGLIDEVMKEVKEKLLHFAGGNTHEVWRADTPAQDYAQAFDQLDRWYYHGKTELFSSLDQLPKLIGSLIATDIKLRQGLFDDRLRVSPLSHLPARLSAQQIASLSTSLIHACLYRNNPAALLVTKAFSPPSLRSTAAAQKDLPAEQRLTQAIEEFILLVKHSSAGNGSGSVSEYNNKMMAEWADCSNIKSAVERIKKAHNYLLPLAGENIRGINAYRYILNQRSQGLTGTVPYPINTPFPLPLWSSLFRFQPEDKPATALPEAAAD
;
A
#
# COMPACT_ATOMS: atom_id res chain seq x y z
N MET A 1 -10.40 4.42 6.21
CA MET A 1 -9.69 3.13 6.29
C MET A 1 -8.36 3.14 5.54
N ALA A 2 -8.32 3.14 4.20
CA ALA A 2 -7.07 3.01 3.43
C ALA A 2 -5.98 4.03 3.81
N TRP A 3 -6.34 5.32 3.90
CA TRP A 3 -5.46 6.38 4.38
C TRP A 3 -4.90 6.13 5.77
N GLU A 4 -5.74 5.69 6.71
CA GLU A 4 -5.32 5.39 8.07
C GLU A 4 -4.28 4.26 8.11
N GLN A 5 -4.53 3.17 7.37
CA GLN A 5 -3.60 2.03 7.32
C GLN A 5 -2.23 2.44 6.80
N VAL A 6 -2.18 3.16 5.67
CA VAL A 6 -0.92 3.62 5.08
C VAL A 6 -0.22 4.59 6.02
N LEU A 7 -0.92 5.60 6.55
CA LEU A 7 -0.31 6.61 7.42
C LEU A 7 0.18 6.04 8.75
N LEU A 8 -0.52 5.04 9.33
CA LEU A 8 -0.05 4.31 10.50
C LEU A 8 1.26 3.58 10.22
N LEU A 9 1.38 2.89 9.07
CA LEU A 9 2.62 2.24 8.67
C LEU A 9 3.76 3.26 8.46
N LEU A 10 3.47 4.39 7.81
CA LEU A 10 4.46 5.45 7.58
C LEU A 10 4.97 6.06 8.89
N LEU A 11 4.06 6.30 9.85
CA LEU A 11 4.43 6.81 11.17
C LEU A 11 5.18 5.77 11.98
N TYR A 12 4.67 4.53 12.00
CA TYR A 12 5.29 3.43 12.73
C TYR A 12 6.72 3.20 12.26
N SER A 13 6.99 3.15 10.96
CA SER A 13 8.34 2.88 10.46
C SER A 13 9.34 3.93 10.93
N ARG A 14 8.96 5.20 10.91
CA ARG A 14 9.81 6.31 11.35
C ARG A 14 10.00 6.28 12.87
N GLN A 15 8.93 6.09 13.64
CA GLN A 15 9.01 5.96 15.11
C GLN A 15 9.86 4.75 15.52
N PHE A 16 9.73 3.63 14.80
CA PHE A 16 10.48 2.40 15.09
C PHE A 16 11.97 2.53 14.72
N CYS A 17 12.29 3.15 13.59
CA CYS A 17 13.67 3.26 13.10
C CYS A 17 14.43 4.44 13.73
N TYR A 18 13.74 5.52 14.09
CA TYR A 18 14.36 6.80 14.48
C TYR A 18 13.93 7.35 15.84
N GLY A 19 12.97 6.73 16.53
CA GLY A 19 12.46 7.21 17.83
C GLY A 19 13.42 7.04 19.01
N GLU A 20 12.98 7.37 20.23
CA GLU A 20 13.79 7.19 21.45
C GLU A 20 14.13 5.70 21.70
N GLY A 21 15.37 5.45 22.13
CA GLY A 21 15.94 4.09 22.21
C GLY A 21 16.32 3.50 20.85
N SER A 22 16.32 4.30 19.77
CA SER A 22 16.77 3.90 18.44
C SER A 22 18.28 3.80 18.29
N GLU A 23 19.11 4.31 19.20
CA GLU A 23 20.57 4.17 19.05
C GLU A 23 21.00 2.70 18.98
N THR A 24 20.33 1.82 19.73
CA THR A 24 20.54 0.37 19.66
C THR A 24 19.68 -0.34 18.60
N ARG A 25 18.56 0.25 18.16
CA ARG A 25 17.68 -0.36 17.12
C ARG A 25 18.05 0.09 15.71
N GLY A 26 18.31 1.36 15.48
CA GLY A 26 18.77 1.94 14.22
C GLY A 26 20.10 1.34 13.75
N THR A 27 21.01 1.01 14.67
CA THR A 27 22.23 0.23 14.39
C THR A 27 21.94 -1.22 13.96
N CYS A 28 20.76 -1.75 14.27
CA CYS A 28 20.32 -3.08 13.85
C CYS A 28 19.44 -3.04 12.58
N ILE A 29 18.54 -2.05 12.46
CA ILE A 29 17.45 -2.05 11.48
C ILE A 29 17.84 -1.33 10.19
N LEU A 30 18.50 -0.19 10.26
CA LEU A 30 18.87 0.56 9.06
C LEU A 30 19.85 -0.21 8.15
N PRO A 31 20.87 -0.94 8.68
CA PRO A 31 21.70 -1.78 7.83
C PRO A 31 20.94 -2.94 7.17
N ARG A 32 19.89 -3.47 7.81
CA ARG A 32 19.00 -4.48 7.18
C ARG A 32 18.22 -3.88 6.02
N MET A 33 17.73 -2.66 6.18
CA MET A 33 17.07 -1.93 5.08
C MET A 33 18.04 -1.60 3.95
N LYS A 34 19.30 -1.27 4.27
CA LYS A 34 20.36 -1.10 3.26
C LYS A 34 20.60 -2.40 2.49
N LEU A 35 20.59 -3.55 3.15
CA LEU A 35 20.67 -4.85 2.47
C LEU A 35 19.52 -5.04 1.49
N ILE A 36 18.29 -4.64 1.84
CA ILE A 36 17.15 -4.69 0.91
C ILE A 36 17.41 -3.81 -0.32
N ALA A 37 17.89 -2.58 -0.13
CA ALA A 37 18.22 -1.68 -1.24
C ALA A 37 19.26 -2.29 -2.20
N ILE A 38 20.34 -2.86 -1.65
CA ILE A 38 21.38 -3.53 -2.42
C ILE A 38 20.82 -4.76 -3.15
N THR A 39 20.00 -5.55 -2.47
CA THR A 39 19.37 -6.75 -3.05
C THR A 39 18.47 -6.35 -4.21
N ILE A 40 17.66 -5.31 -4.08
CA ILE A 40 16.80 -4.80 -5.17
C ILE A 40 17.65 -4.32 -6.36
N GLN A 41 18.74 -3.60 -6.12
CA GLN A 41 19.63 -3.19 -7.20
C GLN A 41 20.22 -4.41 -7.92
N CYS A 42 20.76 -5.37 -7.18
CA CYS A 42 21.29 -6.61 -7.73
C CYS A 42 20.22 -7.36 -8.54
N CYS A 43 19.00 -7.47 -8.01
CA CYS A 43 17.85 -8.06 -8.70
C CYS A 43 17.52 -7.35 -10.01
N ASN A 44 17.58 -6.01 -10.05
CA ASN A 44 17.35 -5.25 -11.28
C ASN A 44 18.44 -5.50 -12.34
N GLU A 45 19.70 -5.59 -11.92
CA GLU A 45 20.84 -5.90 -12.80
C GLU A 45 20.75 -7.34 -13.35
N ILE A 46 20.28 -8.29 -12.53
CA ILE A 46 20.01 -9.67 -12.95
C ILE A 46 18.83 -9.70 -13.92
N ALA A 47 17.72 -9.05 -13.58
CA ALA A 47 16.50 -9.02 -14.38
C ALA A 47 16.69 -8.35 -15.75
N ALA A 48 17.68 -7.46 -15.90
CA ALA A 48 18.05 -6.91 -17.20
C ALA A 48 18.59 -7.99 -18.17
N ASN A 49 19.13 -9.09 -17.63
CA ASN A 49 19.73 -10.20 -18.38
C ASN A 49 18.92 -11.51 -18.28
N ASP A 50 17.83 -11.53 -17.51
CA ASP A 50 16.98 -12.69 -17.25
C ASP A 50 15.53 -12.38 -17.67
N ALA A 51 15.12 -12.86 -18.86
CA ALA A 51 13.82 -12.55 -19.45
C ALA A 51 12.62 -12.93 -18.55
N ASP A 52 12.75 -14.02 -17.80
CA ASP A 52 11.70 -14.51 -16.90
C ASP A 52 11.83 -13.95 -15.48
N LYS A 53 12.91 -13.23 -15.16
CA LYS A 53 13.21 -12.60 -13.85
C LYS A 53 13.20 -13.55 -12.65
N THR A 54 13.03 -14.85 -12.87
CA THR A 54 12.89 -15.87 -11.83
C THR A 54 14.03 -15.87 -10.83
N THR A 55 15.25 -15.70 -11.32
CA THR A 55 16.43 -15.66 -10.48
C THR A 55 16.39 -14.47 -9.52
N ALA A 56 16.02 -13.29 -10.03
CA ALA A 56 15.92 -12.06 -9.26
C ALA A 56 14.85 -12.14 -8.16
N PHE A 57 13.67 -12.67 -8.48
CA PHE A 57 12.61 -12.84 -7.48
C PHE A 57 12.96 -13.89 -6.43
N SER A 58 13.50 -15.04 -6.84
CA SER A 58 13.96 -16.08 -5.91
C SER A 58 14.97 -15.51 -4.91
N LEU A 59 15.98 -14.78 -5.40
CA LEU A 59 16.95 -14.08 -4.58
C LEU A 59 16.27 -13.14 -3.58
N LEU A 60 15.42 -12.22 -4.07
CA LEU A 60 14.74 -11.25 -3.21
C LEU A 60 13.91 -11.93 -2.11
N HIS A 61 13.12 -12.95 -2.45
CA HIS A 61 12.30 -13.67 -1.48
C HIS A 61 13.14 -14.35 -0.39
N GLN A 62 14.24 -15.00 -0.76
CA GLN A 62 15.10 -15.68 0.21
C GLN A 62 15.78 -14.69 1.15
N ILE A 63 16.33 -13.59 0.64
CA ILE A 63 16.97 -12.56 1.47
C ILE A 63 15.99 -11.93 2.45
N LEU A 64 14.78 -11.63 1.99
CA LEU A 64 13.74 -11.08 2.86
C LEU A 64 13.31 -12.08 3.94
N ALA A 65 13.18 -13.36 3.60
CA ALA A 65 12.89 -14.41 4.57
C ALA A 65 13.99 -14.51 5.65
N TRP A 66 15.27 -14.46 5.26
CA TRP A 66 16.38 -14.45 6.22
C TRP A 66 16.41 -13.18 7.08
N LEU A 67 16.11 -12.01 6.52
CA LEU A 67 15.99 -10.78 7.30
C LEU A 67 14.86 -10.85 8.34
N ASP A 68 13.70 -11.36 7.95
CA ASP A 68 12.52 -11.49 8.81
C ASP A 68 12.68 -12.61 9.87
N SER A 69 13.60 -13.56 9.66
CA SER A 69 13.96 -14.58 10.68
C SER A 69 14.60 -13.97 11.94
N GLY A 70 15.13 -12.73 11.86
CA GLY A 70 15.83 -12.06 12.96
C GLY A 70 17.29 -12.51 13.15
N GLU A 71 17.79 -13.38 12.27
CA GLU A 71 19.20 -13.75 12.22
C GLU A 71 20.12 -12.54 11.96
N GLY A 72 21.39 -12.69 12.33
CA GLY A 72 22.43 -11.68 12.14
C GLY A 72 23.13 -11.81 10.79
N CYS A 73 23.92 -10.80 10.43
CA CYS A 73 24.62 -10.77 9.14
C CYS A 73 25.54 -12.00 8.93
N PHE A 74 26.17 -12.52 9.98
CA PHE A 74 27.03 -13.71 9.87
C PHE A 74 26.29 -14.96 9.38
N ALA A 75 25.09 -15.23 9.91
CA ALA A 75 24.30 -16.39 9.48
C ALA A 75 23.82 -16.21 8.02
N LEU A 76 23.41 -14.99 7.66
CA LEU A 76 23.03 -14.65 6.30
C LEU A 76 24.19 -14.84 5.32
N VAL A 77 25.38 -14.33 5.64
CA VAL A 77 26.59 -14.50 4.81
C VAL A 77 26.97 -15.97 4.69
N LYS A 78 26.90 -16.75 5.76
CA LYS A 78 27.14 -18.20 5.72
C LYS A 78 26.18 -18.90 4.76
N ASN A 79 24.90 -18.56 4.81
CA ASN A 79 23.89 -19.12 3.90
C ASN A 79 24.16 -18.68 2.45
N LEU A 80 24.50 -17.42 2.22
CA LEU A 80 24.88 -16.91 0.89
C LEU A 80 26.05 -17.67 0.28
N ILE A 81 27.12 -17.89 1.05
CA ILE A 81 28.29 -18.66 0.60
C ILE A 81 27.85 -20.07 0.20
N LYS A 82 27.09 -20.75 1.07
CA LYS A 82 26.58 -22.10 0.80
C LYS A 82 25.75 -22.16 -0.49
N GLU A 83 24.79 -21.26 -0.67
CA GLU A 83 23.94 -21.22 -1.87
C GLU A 83 24.74 -20.82 -3.12
N SER A 84 25.80 -20.02 -2.98
CA SER A 84 26.71 -19.68 -4.08
C SER A 84 27.63 -20.82 -4.50
N GLU A 85 27.91 -21.78 -3.61
CA GLU A 85 28.80 -22.92 -3.87
C GLU A 85 28.04 -24.20 -4.27
N GLN A 86 26.71 -24.25 -4.06
CA GLN A 86 25.91 -25.46 -4.23
C GLN A 86 25.83 -25.94 -5.69
N ASP A 87 25.69 -25.03 -6.65
CA ASP A 87 25.76 -25.30 -8.10
C ASP A 87 26.40 -24.11 -8.84
N PRO A 88 27.74 -24.07 -8.93
CA PRO A 88 28.50 -22.90 -9.40
C PRO A 88 28.15 -22.45 -10.83
N GLU A 89 27.61 -23.34 -11.66
CA GLU A 89 27.20 -23.01 -13.03
C GLU A 89 25.76 -22.46 -13.10
N SER A 90 25.00 -22.55 -12.01
CA SER A 90 23.64 -22.03 -11.97
C SER A 90 23.62 -20.50 -11.90
N LYS A 91 22.68 -19.90 -12.64
CA LYS A 91 22.37 -18.45 -12.56
C LYS A 91 22.06 -18.00 -11.13
N GLN A 92 21.50 -18.91 -10.33
CA GLN A 92 21.13 -18.63 -8.95
C GLN A 92 22.36 -18.52 -8.04
N SER A 93 23.32 -19.43 -8.15
CA SER A 93 24.58 -19.35 -7.41
C SER A 93 25.40 -18.12 -7.82
N GLU A 94 25.43 -17.77 -9.12
CA GLU A 94 26.05 -16.52 -9.57
C GLU A 94 25.38 -15.27 -8.95
N ALA A 95 24.05 -15.25 -8.90
CA ALA A 95 23.29 -14.16 -8.29
C ALA A 95 23.62 -13.99 -6.79
N PHE A 96 23.73 -15.10 -6.04
CA PHE A 96 24.15 -15.06 -4.63
C PHE A 96 25.59 -14.57 -4.47
N GLY A 97 26.52 -15.03 -5.31
CA GLY A 97 27.91 -14.57 -5.28
C GLY A 97 28.04 -13.06 -5.59
N ARG A 98 27.27 -12.57 -6.57
CA ARG A 98 27.19 -11.12 -6.88
C ARG A 98 26.66 -10.32 -5.68
N LEU A 99 25.60 -10.79 -5.04
CA LEU A 99 25.05 -10.12 -3.85
C LEU A 99 26.06 -10.11 -2.69
N LEU A 100 26.76 -11.22 -2.47
CA LEU A 100 27.80 -11.31 -1.44
C LEU A 100 28.88 -10.24 -1.65
N HIS A 101 29.37 -10.10 -2.88
CA HIS A 101 30.34 -9.05 -3.23
C HIS A 101 29.79 -7.63 -2.97
N GLN A 102 28.52 -7.38 -3.28
CA GLN A 102 27.88 -6.09 -3.02
C GLN A 102 27.74 -5.79 -1.51
N ILE A 103 27.46 -6.81 -0.69
CA ILE A 103 27.40 -6.69 0.77
C ILE A 103 28.76 -6.25 1.34
N GLU A 104 29.84 -6.87 0.86
CA GLU A 104 31.22 -6.53 1.24
C GLU A 104 31.58 -5.11 0.82
N GLN A 105 31.33 -4.75 -0.46
CA GLN A 105 31.59 -3.41 -0.99
C GLN A 105 30.89 -2.31 -0.18
N HIS A 106 29.67 -2.57 0.29
CA HIS A 106 28.86 -1.59 1.04
C HIS A 106 29.02 -1.69 2.56
N ALA A 107 29.91 -2.56 3.04
CA ALA A 107 30.21 -2.84 4.45
C ALA A 107 28.94 -3.05 5.31
N VAL A 108 27.98 -3.84 4.81
CA VAL A 108 26.71 -4.04 5.51
C VAL A 108 26.87 -5.05 6.64
N THR A 109 26.70 -4.58 7.87
CA THR A 109 26.79 -5.42 9.07
C THR A 109 25.64 -5.12 10.03
N PHE A 110 25.11 -6.16 10.67
CA PHE A 110 24.08 -6.03 11.69
C PHE A 110 24.04 -7.25 12.62
N PRO A 111 23.73 -7.06 13.91
CA PRO A 111 23.63 -8.16 14.86
C PRO A 111 22.29 -8.89 14.74
N ALA A 112 22.22 -10.14 15.19
CA ALA A 112 20.95 -10.82 15.43
C ALA A 112 20.16 -10.09 16.53
N TYR A 113 18.83 -10.21 16.52
CA TYR A 113 18.02 -9.64 17.60
C TYR A 113 16.87 -10.57 18.03
N GLY A 114 16.57 -10.56 19.33
CA GLY A 114 15.54 -11.39 19.93
C GLY A 114 14.11 -10.94 19.61
N TYR A 115 13.13 -11.80 19.93
CA TYR A 115 11.71 -11.60 19.64
C TYR A 115 11.14 -10.23 20.07
N SER A 116 11.59 -9.69 21.21
CA SER A 116 11.11 -8.40 21.74
C SER A 116 11.53 -7.19 20.91
N LYS A 117 12.46 -7.34 19.96
CA LYS A 117 12.93 -6.28 19.06
C LYS A 117 12.40 -6.42 17.63
N ARG A 118 11.54 -7.42 17.36
CA ARG A 118 10.97 -7.63 16.03
C ARG A 118 9.94 -6.54 15.67
N PRO A 119 9.98 -6.01 14.43
CA PRO A 119 8.98 -5.06 13.97
C PRO A 119 7.60 -5.71 13.81
N LEU A 120 6.55 -4.87 13.82
CA LEU A 120 5.18 -5.29 13.55
C LEU A 120 4.92 -5.65 12.09
N TYR A 121 5.75 -5.13 11.18
CA TYR A 121 5.71 -5.32 9.73
C TYR A 121 7.05 -5.86 9.25
N SER A 122 7.06 -6.47 8.06
CA SER A 122 8.25 -7.02 7.43
C SER A 122 9.27 -5.92 7.16
N HIS A 123 10.56 -6.31 7.09
CA HIS A 123 11.59 -5.34 6.77
C HIS A 123 11.37 -4.70 5.39
N TYR A 124 10.76 -5.43 4.45
CA TYR A 124 10.39 -4.89 3.14
C TYR A 124 9.34 -3.78 3.23
N ALA A 125 8.24 -4.01 3.97
CA ALA A 125 7.20 -3.00 4.14
C ALA A 125 7.75 -1.74 4.84
N LEU A 126 8.60 -1.92 5.85
CA LEU A 126 9.27 -0.81 6.51
C LEU A 126 10.24 -0.06 5.58
N TYR A 127 10.99 -0.78 4.74
CA TYR A 127 11.87 -0.17 3.75
C TYR A 127 11.06 0.69 2.78
N LYS A 128 10.00 0.13 2.18
CA LYS A 128 9.15 0.83 1.21
C LYS A 128 8.41 2.01 1.82
N SER A 129 7.99 1.94 3.09
CA SER A 129 7.35 3.06 3.78
C SER A 129 8.31 4.22 4.08
N LEU A 130 9.61 3.96 4.11
CA LEU A 130 10.64 4.98 4.25
C LEU A 130 11.10 5.53 2.90
N THR A 131 11.27 4.68 1.89
CA THR A 131 11.86 5.09 0.60
C THR A 131 10.84 5.51 -0.46
N ASP A 132 9.63 4.93 -0.45
CA ASP A 132 8.58 5.20 -1.45
C ASP A 132 7.24 5.71 -0.84
N PRO A 133 7.22 6.54 0.22
CA PRO A 133 5.96 6.98 0.84
C PRO A 133 5.07 7.79 -0.12
N ILE A 134 5.68 8.57 -1.02
CA ILE A 134 4.98 9.40 -2.01
C ILE A 134 4.22 8.53 -3.01
N ALA A 135 4.79 7.39 -3.44
CA ALA A 135 4.13 6.48 -4.37
C ALA A 135 2.81 5.94 -3.82
N ALA A 136 2.80 5.56 -2.54
CA ALA A 136 1.60 5.08 -1.86
C ALA A 136 0.54 6.17 -1.73
N MET A 137 0.95 7.38 -1.36
CA MET A 137 0.04 8.54 -1.28
C MET A 137 -0.56 8.87 -2.65
N GLN A 138 0.23 8.87 -3.72
CA GLN A 138 -0.25 9.14 -5.09
C GLN A 138 -1.32 8.15 -5.52
N LYS A 139 -1.11 6.85 -5.29
CA LYS A 139 -2.10 5.82 -5.64
C LYS A 139 -3.42 6.00 -4.86
N LEU A 140 -3.34 6.34 -3.58
CA LEU A 140 -4.54 6.63 -2.78
C LEU A 140 -5.26 7.92 -3.23
N LEU A 141 -4.51 8.97 -3.61
CA LEU A 141 -5.09 10.20 -4.15
C LEU A 141 -5.81 9.97 -5.47
N ALA A 142 -5.16 9.23 -6.39
CA ALA A 142 -5.74 8.84 -7.67
C ALA A 142 -7.04 8.02 -7.48
N THR A 143 -7.13 7.23 -6.40
CA THR A 143 -8.35 6.50 -6.06
C THR A 143 -9.51 7.46 -5.77
N GLY A 144 -9.27 8.51 -4.96
CA GLY A 144 -10.31 9.50 -4.61
C GLY A 144 -10.78 10.32 -5.81
N ASP A 145 -9.87 10.76 -6.66
CA ASP A 145 -10.19 11.56 -7.83
C ASP A 145 -11.01 10.76 -8.84
N ALA A 146 -10.58 9.53 -9.15
CA ALA A 146 -11.26 8.68 -10.09
C ALA A 146 -12.60 8.12 -9.53
N VAL A 147 -12.82 8.14 -8.21
CA VAL A 147 -14.16 7.89 -7.64
C VAL A 147 -15.07 9.08 -7.92
N ASN A 148 -14.63 10.31 -7.66
CA ASN A 148 -15.45 11.49 -7.88
C ASN A 148 -15.86 11.66 -9.35
N ASP A 149 -14.92 11.46 -10.28
CA ASP A 149 -15.19 11.57 -11.71
C ASP A 149 -16.12 10.44 -12.23
N SER A 150 -16.09 9.27 -11.59
CA SER A 150 -16.92 8.11 -11.97
C SER A 150 -18.25 8.04 -11.22
N LEU A 151 -18.43 8.79 -10.12
CA LEU A 151 -19.58 8.64 -9.23
C LEU A 151 -20.89 9.00 -9.92
N VAL A 152 -20.91 10.12 -10.65
CA VAL A 152 -22.11 10.63 -11.32
C VAL A 152 -22.56 9.68 -12.44
N PRO A 153 -21.68 9.25 -13.39
CA PRO A 153 -22.03 8.21 -14.37
C PRO A 153 -22.50 6.88 -13.73
N VAL A 154 -21.88 6.45 -12.63
CA VAL A 154 -22.27 5.22 -11.92
C VAL A 154 -23.67 5.36 -11.31
N ILE A 155 -23.99 6.52 -10.73
CA ILE A 155 -25.33 6.78 -10.19
C ILE A 155 -26.38 6.69 -11.30
N PHE A 156 -26.18 7.39 -12.42
CA PHE A 156 -27.15 7.39 -13.52
C PHE A 156 -27.31 6.02 -14.18
N SER A 157 -26.21 5.33 -14.47
CA SER A 157 -26.28 3.96 -15.01
C SER A 157 -26.94 2.98 -14.03
N SER A 158 -26.72 3.14 -12.72
CA SER A 158 -27.40 2.32 -11.69
C SER A 158 -28.90 2.60 -11.65
N ILE A 159 -29.33 3.86 -11.81
CA ILE A 159 -30.74 4.22 -11.89
C ILE A 159 -31.38 3.60 -13.15
N GLN A 160 -30.74 3.77 -14.31
CA GLN A 160 -31.22 3.21 -15.58
C GLN A 160 -31.35 1.68 -15.50
N LYS A 161 -30.34 1.01 -14.93
CA LYS A 161 -30.37 -0.44 -14.70
C LYS A 161 -31.48 -0.84 -13.73
N TYR A 162 -31.61 -0.14 -12.61
CA TYR A 162 -32.66 -0.41 -11.63
C TYR A 162 -34.07 -0.32 -12.25
N LEU A 163 -34.32 0.70 -13.05
CA LEU A 163 -35.60 0.87 -13.73
C LEU A 163 -35.82 -0.18 -14.82
N HIS A 164 -34.77 -0.56 -15.55
CA HIS A 164 -34.82 -1.67 -16.49
C HIS A 164 -35.21 -2.98 -15.79
N ASP A 165 -34.49 -3.36 -14.73
CA ASP A 165 -34.74 -4.61 -14.01
C ASP A 165 -36.15 -4.64 -13.40
N ARG A 166 -36.66 -3.49 -12.91
CA ARG A 166 -37.97 -3.37 -12.27
C ARG A 166 -39.14 -3.35 -13.24
N TYR A 167 -39.01 -2.69 -14.39
CA TYR A 167 -40.14 -2.39 -15.29
C TYR A 167 -40.04 -3.07 -16.66
N HIS A 168 -38.91 -3.69 -17.02
CA HIS A 168 -38.69 -4.30 -18.35
C HIS A 168 -38.63 -5.84 -18.33
N THR A 169 -38.70 -6.49 -17.15
CA THR A 169 -38.54 -7.97 -17.01
C THR A 169 -39.84 -8.79 -17.10
N ALA A 170 -40.99 -8.16 -17.40
CA ALA A 170 -42.23 -8.90 -17.66
C ALA A 170 -42.26 -9.49 -19.10
N PRO A 171 -42.84 -10.68 -19.34
CA PRO A 171 -42.93 -11.25 -20.67
C PRO A 171 -43.66 -10.27 -21.59
N TYR A 172 -42.95 -9.81 -22.63
CA TYR A 172 -43.49 -9.15 -23.80
C TYR A 172 -44.77 -9.87 -24.21
N HIS A 173 -45.94 -9.30 -23.95
CA HIS A 173 -47.20 -9.41 -24.71
C HIS A 173 -48.35 -8.88 -23.84
N SER A 174 -48.42 -7.56 -23.62
CA SER A 174 -49.71 -6.81 -23.55
C SER A 174 -49.63 -5.35 -23.07
N PHE A 175 -48.54 -4.58 -23.19
CA PHE A 175 -48.60 -3.17 -22.75
C PHE A 175 -47.87 -2.21 -23.68
N LYS A 176 -48.59 -1.70 -24.69
CA LYS A 176 -48.36 -0.35 -25.19
C LYS A 176 -49.24 0.58 -24.36
N HIS A 177 -48.63 1.57 -23.70
CA HIS A 177 -49.25 2.62 -22.87
C HIS A 177 -49.66 2.22 -21.43
N THR A 178 -48.72 1.74 -20.62
CA THR A 178 -48.86 1.74 -19.15
C THR A 178 -47.98 2.81 -18.53
N LEU A 179 -48.39 3.31 -17.36
CA LEU A 179 -47.58 4.17 -16.48
C LEU A 179 -46.16 3.63 -16.28
N GLU A 180 -45.98 2.30 -16.28
CA GLU A 180 -44.68 1.62 -16.17
C GLU A 180 -43.76 1.87 -17.38
N SER A 181 -44.31 1.89 -18.60
CA SER A 181 -43.54 2.23 -19.81
C SER A 181 -43.12 3.70 -19.81
N GLU A 182 -44.00 4.59 -19.34
CA GLU A 182 -43.69 6.02 -19.19
C GLU A 182 -42.59 6.25 -18.15
N ILE A 183 -42.66 5.55 -17.01
CA ILE A 183 -41.62 5.57 -15.97
C ILE A 183 -40.28 5.08 -16.53
N TYR A 184 -40.27 3.98 -17.29
CA TYR A 184 -39.05 3.45 -17.88
C TYR A 184 -38.41 4.40 -18.91
N ASP A 185 -39.20 4.93 -19.84
CA ASP A 185 -38.71 5.86 -20.87
C ASP A 185 -38.21 7.18 -20.25
N ALA A 186 -38.93 7.72 -19.27
CA ALA A 186 -38.49 8.90 -18.51
C ALA A 186 -37.20 8.62 -17.73
N GLY A 187 -37.06 7.41 -17.17
CA GLY A 187 -35.86 6.96 -16.47
C GLY A 187 -34.63 6.82 -17.36
N LYS A 188 -34.82 6.32 -18.59
CA LYS A 188 -33.76 6.19 -19.59
C LYS A 188 -33.26 7.54 -20.08
N ALA A 189 -34.11 8.56 -20.06
CA ALA A 189 -33.75 9.93 -20.43
C ALA A 189 -32.95 10.68 -19.34
N ILE A 190 -32.74 10.09 -18.15
CA ILE A 190 -31.95 10.72 -17.08
C ILE A 190 -30.47 10.71 -17.47
N ASP A 191 -29.91 11.89 -17.65
CA ASP A 191 -28.50 12.13 -17.98
C ASP A 191 -27.84 13.22 -17.08
N SER A 192 -28.63 13.82 -16.18
CA SER A 192 -28.24 14.98 -15.38
C SER A 192 -28.89 14.95 -13.99
N ALA A 193 -28.31 15.73 -13.06
CA ALA A 193 -28.83 15.83 -11.70
C ALA A 193 -30.21 16.49 -11.64
N ASP A 194 -30.44 17.49 -12.48
CA ASP A 194 -31.73 18.17 -12.62
C ASP A 194 -32.77 17.23 -13.22
N GLY A 195 -32.42 16.49 -14.28
CA GLY A 195 -33.30 15.47 -14.85
C GLY A 195 -33.67 14.36 -13.86
N LEU A 196 -32.73 13.96 -12.99
CA LEU A 196 -33.01 13.03 -11.90
C LEU A 196 -33.94 13.63 -10.85
N ALA A 197 -33.75 14.89 -10.47
CA ALA A 197 -34.61 15.58 -9.52
C ALA A 197 -36.04 15.69 -10.06
N ASP A 198 -36.20 16.09 -11.32
CA ASP A 198 -37.49 16.16 -12.01
C ASP A 198 -38.17 14.79 -12.08
N PHE A 199 -37.42 13.75 -12.44
CA PHE A 199 -37.93 12.38 -12.45
C PHE A 199 -38.44 11.95 -11.08
N CYS A 200 -37.67 12.19 -10.02
CA CYS A 200 -38.04 11.82 -8.65
C CYS A 200 -39.27 12.60 -8.15
N GLN A 201 -39.46 13.85 -8.58
CA GLN A 201 -40.66 14.62 -8.27
C GLN A 201 -41.90 14.06 -8.99
N ARG A 202 -41.74 13.66 -10.25
CA ARG A 202 -42.83 13.11 -11.08
C ARG A 202 -43.22 11.69 -10.67
N TYR A 203 -42.26 10.88 -10.26
CA TYR A 203 -42.43 9.47 -9.94
C TYR A 203 -41.77 9.11 -8.59
N PRO A 204 -42.29 9.62 -7.46
CA PRO A 204 -41.68 9.42 -6.15
C PRO A 204 -41.62 7.95 -5.72
N GLU A 205 -42.53 7.11 -6.21
CA GLU A 205 -42.58 5.67 -5.91
C GLU A 205 -41.73 4.81 -6.86
N ALA A 206 -41.18 5.40 -7.93
CA ALA A 206 -40.44 4.62 -8.93
C ALA A 206 -39.09 4.12 -8.42
N ILE A 207 -38.47 4.81 -7.45
CA ILE A 207 -37.15 4.48 -6.92
C ILE A 207 -37.23 4.20 -5.42
N GLU A 208 -36.92 2.96 -5.04
CA GLU A 208 -36.69 2.63 -3.64
C GLU A 208 -35.25 3.02 -3.26
N LYS A 209 -35.12 4.10 -2.47
CA LYS A 209 -33.82 4.65 -2.06
C LYS A 209 -32.85 3.60 -1.50
N LYS A 210 -33.33 2.65 -0.69
CA LYS A 210 -32.50 1.60 -0.10
C LYS A 210 -31.97 0.63 -1.17
N ALA A 211 -32.81 0.22 -2.11
CA ALA A 211 -32.43 -0.70 -3.19
C ALA A 211 -31.44 -0.03 -4.15
N LEU A 212 -31.69 1.22 -4.54
CA LEU A 212 -30.78 1.99 -5.38
C LEU A 212 -29.42 2.21 -4.68
N LEU A 213 -29.41 2.56 -3.40
CA LEU A 213 -28.17 2.71 -2.64
C LEU A 213 -27.38 1.40 -2.57
N SER A 214 -28.06 0.27 -2.39
CA SER A 214 -27.44 -1.07 -2.42
C SER A 214 -26.79 -1.34 -3.78
N MET A 215 -27.48 -1.01 -4.88
CA MET A 215 -26.95 -1.19 -6.23
C MET A 215 -25.71 -0.29 -6.47
N ILE A 216 -25.78 0.98 -6.07
CA ILE A 216 -24.64 1.91 -6.19
C ILE A 216 -23.44 1.41 -5.39
N LYS A 217 -23.64 0.97 -4.13
CA LYS A 217 -22.58 0.38 -3.30
C LYS A 217 -21.93 -0.81 -4.00
N ALA A 218 -22.74 -1.74 -4.49
CA ALA A 218 -22.25 -2.91 -5.20
C ALA A 218 -21.39 -2.55 -6.43
N THR A 219 -21.86 -1.61 -7.24
CA THR A 219 -21.17 -1.16 -8.45
C THR A 219 -19.84 -0.44 -8.15
N LEU A 220 -19.76 0.29 -7.04
CA LEU A 220 -18.55 1.04 -6.66
C LEU A 220 -17.52 0.21 -5.90
N PHE A 221 -17.97 -0.81 -5.16
CA PHE A 221 -17.10 -1.48 -4.18
C PHE A 221 -15.93 -2.22 -4.81
N GLU A 222 -16.16 -2.97 -5.88
CA GLU A 222 -15.12 -3.74 -6.54
C GLU A 222 -14.06 -2.84 -7.22
N PRO A 223 -14.40 -1.88 -8.11
CA PRO A 223 -13.42 -0.96 -8.69
C PRO A 223 -12.61 -0.19 -7.65
N PHE A 224 -13.24 0.19 -6.54
CA PHE A 224 -12.56 0.87 -5.45
C PHE A 224 -11.57 -0.04 -4.72
N SER A 225 -11.96 -1.28 -4.44
CA SER A 225 -11.13 -2.28 -3.79
C SER A 225 -9.82 -2.52 -4.55
N TRP A 226 -9.89 -2.64 -5.87
CA TRP A 226 -8.71 -2.77 -6.74
C TRP A 226 -7.72 -1.62 -6.61
N ARG A 227 -8.23 -0.39 -6.63
CA ARG A 227 -7.38 0.81 -6.56
C ARG A 227 -6.72 0.98 -5.18
N VAL A 228 -7.42 0.58 -4.11
CA VAL A 228 -6.83 0.56 -2.76
C VAL A 228 -5.75 -0.51 -2.67
N LEU A 229 -6.02 -1.69 -3.20
CA LEU A 229 -5.06 -2.79 -3.23
C LEU A 229 -3.76 -2.39 -3.94
N ASP A 230 -3.85 -1.70 -5.09
CA ASP A 230 -2.68 -1.20 -5.81
C ASP A 230 -1.72 -0.36 -4.94
N ALA A 231 -2.27 0.37 -3.95
CA ALA A 231 -1.50 1.15 -2.99
C ALA A 231 -0.90 0.28 -1.88
N PHE A 232 -1.60 -0.77 -1.46
CA PHE A 232 -1.15 -1.70 -0.42
C PHE A 232 -0.04 -2.63 -0.95
N ASP A 233 -0.13 -3.04 -2.22
CA ASP A 233 0.86 -3.90 -2.90
C ASP A 233 2.25 -3.26 -3.00
N LEU A 234 2.36 -1.94 -2.89
CA LEU A 234 3.66 -1.26 -2.81
C LEU A 234 4.48 -1.70 -1.60
N PHE A 235 3.82 -2.12 -0.52
CA PHE A 235 4.48 -2.61 0.68
C PHE A 235 4.74 -4.11 0.60
N ALA A 236 4.29 -4.80 -0.46
CA ALA A 236 4.29 -6.26 -0.57
C ALA A 236 5.49 -6.74 -1.37
N VAL A 237 6.02 -7.90 -0.98
CA VAL A 237 7.16 -8.49 -1.69
C VAL A 237 6.71 -8.83 -3.11
N PRO A 238 7.37 -8.30 -4.16
CA PRO A 238 7.06 -8.60 -5.55
C PRO A 238 7.14 -10.11 -5.80
N GLN A 239 6.15 -10.69 -6.48
CA GLN A 239 6.13 -12.13 -6.82
C GLN A 239 6.40 -12.35 -8.32
N ASN A 240 7.03 -13.48 -8.65
CA ASN A 240 7.50 -13.80 -10.01
C ASN A 240 6.43 -14.32 -10.97
N GLU A 241 5.26 -14.71 -10.49
CA GLU A 241 4.37 -15.48 -11.35
C GLU A 241 3.57 -14.57 -12.29
N LYS A 242 3.41 -15.04 -13.54
CA LYS A 242 2.21 -14.80 -14.36
C LYS A 242 0.92 -15.22 -13.64
N LYS A 243 1.02 -15.93 -12.51
CA LYS A 243 0.09 -15.74 -11.42
C LYS A 243 0.44 -14.41 -10.77
N ASN A 244 -0.22 -13.36 -11.25
CA ASN A 244 -0.81 -12.44 -10.28
C ASN A 244 -1.24 -13.35 -9.11
N LEU A 245 -0.77 -13.12 -7.88
CA LEU A 245 -1.68 -13.33 -6.77
C LEU A 245 -2.80 -12.40 -7.15
N SER A 246 -3.72 -12.99 -7.90
CA SER A 246 -4.77 -12.30 -8.57
C SER A 246 -5.68 -12.16 -7.39
N PHE A 247 -5.39 -11.13 -6.60
CA PHE A 247 -6.33 -10.60 -5.66
C PHE A 247 -7.64 -10.31 -6.37
N THR A 248 -7.73 -10.44 -7.73
CA THR A 248 -8.90 -10.80 -8.58
C THR A 248 -9.91 -11.75 -7.94
N HIS A 249 -9.56 -12.41 -6.83
CA HIS A 249 -10.44 -13.27 -6.06
C HIS A 249 -10.40 -12.95 -4.56
N SER A 250 -11.42 -13.38 -3.84
CA SER A 250 -11.55 -13.18 -2.40
C SER A 250 -10.34 -13.61 -1.58
N VAL A 251 -10.10 -12.92 -0.45
CA VAL A 251 -9.05 -13.28 0.53
C VAL A 251 -9.15 -14.74 0.97
N PHE A 252 -10.37 -15.27 1.09
CA PHE A 252 -10.61 -16.69 1.44
C PHE A 252 -9.95 -17.66 0.43
N ARG A 253 -10.05 -17.38 -0.87
CA ARG A 253 -9.48 -18.24 -1.93
C ARG A 253 -7.96 -18.34 -1.84
N ASP A 254 -7.31 -17.29 -1.37
CA ASP A 254 -5.86 -17.31 -1.14
C ASP A 254 -5.47 -18.14 0.08
N VAL A 255 -6.37 -18.27 1.06
CA VAL A 255 -6.12 -18.97 2.32
C VAL A 255 -6.36 -20.47 2.20
N CYS A 256 -7.46 -20.87 1.56
CA CYS A 256 -7.92 -22.26 1.51
C CYS A 256 -7.96 -22.80 0.09
N SER A 257 -7.35 -23.97 -0.11
CA SER A 257 -7.47 -24.77 -1.33
C SER A 257 -8.16 -26.10 -1.02
N ILE A 258 -9.10 -26.52 -1.85
CA ILE A 258 -9.73 -27.84 -1.75
C ILE A 258 -9.34 -28.63 -3.00
N SER A 259 -8.71 -29.78 -2.82
CA SER A 259 -8.35 -30.70 -3.90
C SER A 259 -8.89 -32.10 -3.64
N THR A 260 -9.08 -32.85 -4.71
CA THR A 260 -9.39 -34.28 -4.64
C THR A 260 -8.23 -35.09 -5.20
N HIS A 261 -7.77 -36.07 -4.44
CA HIS A 261 -6.77 -37.04 -4.87
C HIS A 261 -7.23 -38.43 -4.47
N ASP A 262 -7.34 -39.35 -5.43
CA ASP A 262 -7.56 -40.78 -5.21
C ASP A 262 -8.67 -41.12 -4.17
N GLN A 263 -9.84 -40.47 -4.32
CA GLN A 263 -11.01 -40.54 -3.43
C GLN A 263 -10.91 -39.83 -2.06
N ALA A 264 -9.78 -39.20 -1.74
CA ALA A 264 -9.63 -38.33 -0.58
C ALA A 264 -9.88 -36.86 -0.94
N LEU A 265 -10.58 -36.15 -0.05
CA LEU A 265 -10.72 -34.70 -0.10
C LEU A 265 -9.65 -34.07 0.79
N GLN A 266 -8.82 -33.20 0.22
CA GLN A 266 -7.77 -32.50 0.95
C GLN A 266 -8.10 -31.02 1.07
N LEU A 267 -8.12 -30.52 2.30
CA LEU A 267 -8.19 -29.09 2.62
C LEU A 267 -6.77 -28.60 2.92
N GLY A 268 -6.22 -27.79 2.04
CA GLY A 268 -4.95 -27.10 2.22
C GLY A 268 -5.18 -25.69 2.75
N PHE A 269 -4.46 -25.32 3.80
CA PHE A 269 -4.45 -23.94 4.30
C PHE A 269 -3.05 -23.34 4.18
N ARG A 270 -2.97 -22.12 3.64
CA ARG A 270 -1.76 -21.32 3.74
C ARG A 270 -1.63 -20.81 5.17
N SER A 271 -0.78 -21.47 5.97
CA SER A 271 -0.62 -21.24 7.41
C SER A 271 -0.45 -19.76 7.78
N GLY A 272 0.37 -19.01 7.04
CA GLY A 272 0.58 -17.58 7.25
C GLY A 272 -0.70 -16.75 7.09
N LEU A 273 -1.46 -17.00 6.03
CA LEU A 273 -2.72 -16.30 5.78
C LEU A 273 -3.82 -16.72 6.76
N LEU A 274 -3.90 -18.00 7.11
CA LEU A 274 -4.84 -18.49 8.12
C LEU A 274 -4.60 -17.82 9.48
N LYS A 275 -3.34 -17.71 9.90
CA LYS A 275 -2.96 -17.00 11.14
C LYS A 275 -3.36 -15.53 11.12
N ASN A 276 -3.30 -14.89 9.96
CA ASN A 276 -3.73 -13.51 9.78
C ASN A 276 -5.25 -13.37 9.95
N LEU A 277 -6.02 -14.27 9.36
CA LEU A 277 -7.48 -14.31 9.54
C LEU A 277 -7.88 -14.62 10.99
N ILE A 278 -7.16 -15.53 11.66
CA ILE A 278 -7.34 -15.78 13.10
C ILE A 278 -7.09 -14.50 13.91
N GLN A 279 -6.05 -13.72 13.58
CA GLN A 279 -5.79 -12.45 14.26
C GLN A 279 -6.85 -11.38 14.04
N LEU A 280 -7.62 -11.51 12.96
CA LEU A 280 -8.78 -10.67 12.69
C LEU A 280 -10.07 -11.22 13.33
N GLY A 281 -10.00 -12.31 14.09
CA GLY A 281 -11.17 -12.97 14.68
C GLY A 281 -12.06 -13.68 13.66
N LEU A 282 -11.52 -14.08 12.51
CA LEU A 282 -12.30 -14.56 11.36
C LEU A 282 -12.24 -16.08 11.19
N ILE A 283 -11.76 -16.83 12.18
CA ILE A 283 -11.68 -18.29 12.06
C ILE A 283 -13.06 -18.91 11.84
N ASP A 284 -14.09 -18.39 12.50
CA ASP A 284 -15.45 -18.89 12.37
C ASP A 284 -16.01 -18.62 10.96
N GLU A 285 -15.76 -17.44 10.39
CA GLU A 285 -16.15 -17.11 9.02
C GLU A 285 -15.41 -17.98 8.00
N VAL A 286 -14.10 -18.20 8.19
CA VAL A 286 -13.33 -19.13 7.34
C VAL A 286 -13.93 -20.53 7.39
N MET A 287 -14.27 -21.04 8.57
CA MET A 287 -14.84 -22.38 8.71
C MET A 287 -16.27 -22.48 8.16
N LYS A 288 -17.05 -21.40 8.25
CA LYS A 288 -18.36 -21.29 7.62
C LYS A 288 -18.25 -21.38 6.10
N GLU A 289 -17.32 -20.65 5.49
CA GLU A 289 -17.08 -20.73 4.04
C GLU A 289 -16.59 -22.10 3.59
N VAL A 290 -15.67 -22.71 4.34
CA VAL A 290 -15.25 -24.10 4.09
C VAL A 290 -16.48 -25.02 4.10
N LYS A 291 -17.34 -24.92 5.10
CA LYS A 291 -18.57 -25.72 5.19
C LYS A 291 -19.48 -25.51 3.98
N GLU A 292 -19.72 -24.27 3.57
CA GLU A 292 -20.57 -23.94 2.41
C GLU A 292 -20.00 -24.55 1.11
N LYS A 293 -18.69 -24.43 0.89
CA LYS A 293 -18.02 -25.05 -0.27
C LYS A 293 -18.07 -26.58 -0.23
N LEU A 294 -17.94 -27.20 0.94
CA LEU A 294 -18.06 -28.66 1.11
C LEU A 294 -19.47 -29.17 0.81
N LEU A 295 -20.51 -28.47 1.29
CA LEU A 295 -21.91 -28.83 1.02
C LEU A 295 -22.23 -28.76 -0.48
N HIS A 296 -21.71 -27.74 -1.17
CA HIS A 296 -21.84 -27.65 -2.63
C HIS A 296 -21.06 -28.73 -3.38
N PHE A 297 -19.87 -29.09 -2.89
CA PHE A 297 -19.07 -30.18 -3.46
C PHE A 297 -19.81 -31.53 -3.39
N ALA A 298 -20.48 -31.80 -2.27
CA ALA A 298 -21.31 -33.01 -2.09
C ALA A 298 -22.53 -33.05 -3.04
N GLY A 299 -22.95 -31.89 -3.59
CA GLY A 299 -24.10 -31.76 -4.50
C GLY A 299 -23.82 -32.05 -5.98
N GLY A 300 -22.59 -32.39 -6.38
CA GLY A 300 -22.28 -32.94 -7.71
C GLY A 300 -21.83 -31.98 -8.82
N ASN A 301 -21.81 -30.66 -8.59
CA ASN A 301 -21.31 -29.68 -9.57
C ASN A 301 -19.94 -29.12 -9.16
N THR A 302 -18.85 -29.74 -9.59
CA THR A 302 -17.49 -29.44 -9.10
C THR A 302 -16.76 -28.31 -9.85
N HIS A 303 -17.07 -28.08 -11.13
CA HIS A 303 -16.31 -27.15 -11.98
C HIS A 303 -16.82 -25.70 -12.02
N GLU A 304 -18.12 -25.45 -11.80
CA GLU A 304 -18.70 -24.09 -11.78
C GLU A 304 -18.54 -23.38 -10.42
N VAL A 305 -18.45 -24.16 -9.32
CA VAL A 305 -18.50 -23.70 -7.92
C VAL A 305 -17.28 -22.88 -7.45
N TRP A 306 -16.14 -23.02 -8.13
CA TRP A 306 -14.92 -22.23 -7.84
C TRP A 306 -14.79 -20.97 -8.71
N ARG A 307 -15.56 -20.84 -9.80
CA ARG A 307 -15.49 -19.67 -10.71
C ARG A 307 -16.53 -18.60 -10.41
N ALA A 308 -17.66 -18.97 -9.82
CA ALA A 308 -18.69 -18.01 -9.43
C ALA A 308 -18.33 -17.37 -8.09
N ASP A 309 -17.51 -16.31 -8.12
CA ASP A 309 -17.41 -15.37 -7.00
C ASP A 309 -18.67 -14.50 -6.98
N THR A 310 -19.23 -14.35 -5.77
CA THR A 310 -20.35 -13.51 -5.27
C THR A 310 -21.18 -12.67 -6.26
N PRO A 311 -22.52 -12.82 -6.32
CA PRO A 311 -23.40 -11.84 -6.95
C PRO A 311 -23.20 -10.43 -6.38
N ALA A 312 -23.45 -9.40 -7.20
CA ALA A 312 -23.37 -7.98 -6.80
C ALA A 312 -24.10 -7.64 -5.48
N GLN A 313 -25.10 -8.45 -5.09
CA GLN A 313 -25.82 -8.34 -3.83
C GLN A 313 -24.93 -8.50 -2.58
N ASP A 314 -23.85 -9.28 -2.68
CA ASP A 314 -22.90 -9.50 -1.58
C ASP A 314 -21.91 -8.33 -1.44
N TYR A 315 -21.61 -7.60 -2.50
CA TYR A 315 -20.73 -6.42 -2.44
C TYR A 315 -21.32 -5.25 -1.67
N ALA A 316 -22.64 -5.04 -1.77
CA ALA A 316 -23.31 -4.02 -0.96
C ALA A 316 -23.25 -4.37 0.54
N GLN A 317 -23.47 -5.63 0.89
CA GLN A 317 -23.38 -6.11 2.27
C GLN A 317 -21.94 -6.06 2.78
N ALA A 318 -20.98 -6.45 1.95
CA ALA A 318 -19.56 -6.35 2.24
C ALA A 318 -19.10 -4.91 2.50
N PHE A 319 -19.58 -3.95 1.70
CA PHE A 319 -19.33 -2.53 1.93
C PHE A 319 -19.82 -2.13 3.33
N ASP A 320 -21.04 -2.54 3.70
CA ASP A 320 -21.62 -2.25 5.02
C ASP A 320 -20.87 -2.94 6.16
N GLN A 321 -20.40 -4.17 5.96
CA GLN A 321 -19.54 -4.88 6.90
C GLN A 321 -18.20 -4.16 7.08
N LEU A 322 -17.57 -3.71 5.99
CA LEU A 322 -16.32 -2.96 6.04
C LEU A 322 -16.49 -1.62 6.76
N ASP A 323 -17.58 -0.90 6.49
CA ASP A 323 -17.89 0.38 7.12
C ASP A 323 -18.09 0.20 8.64
N ARG A 324 -18.87 -0.81 9.05
CA ARG A 324 -19.03 -1.16 10.47
C ARG A 324 -17.71 -1.57 11.11
N TRP A 325 -16.94 -2.45 10.46
CA TRP A 325 -15.64 -2.88 10.95
C TRP A 325 -14.72 -1.67 11.17
N TYR A 326 -14.65 -0.76 10.19
CA TYR A 326 -13.85 0.46 10.30
C TYR A 326 -14.39 1.41 11.36
N TYR A 327 -15.71 1.54 11.52
CA TYR A 327 -16.30 2.38 12.56
C TYR A 327 -15.85 1.96 13.97
N HIS A 328 -15.77 0.64 14.23
CA HIS A 328 -15.31 0.08 15.50
C HIS A 328 -13.78 0.00 15.61
N GLY A 329 -13.10 -0.18 14.48
CA GLY A 329 -11.66 -0.40 14.38
C GLY A 329 -10.81 0.85 14.12
N LYS A 330 -11.43 1.99 13.78
CA LYS A 330 -10.69 3.22 13.44
C LYS A 330 -9.89 3.71 14.64
N THR A 331 -8.76 4.31 14.33
CA THR A 331 -7.89 4.93 15.33
C THR A 331 -8.26 6.39 15.50
N GLU A 332 -7.74 7.03 16.55
CA GLU A 332 -7.86 8.47 16.75
C GLU A 332 -6.77 9.26 16.00
N LEU A 333 -6.12 8.64 15.00
CA LEU A 333 -5.05 9.27 14.21
C LEU A 333 -5.54 10.56 13.52
N PHE A 334 -6.75 10.54 12.96
CA PHE A 334 -7.44 11.72 12.46
C PHE A 334 -8.96 11.59 12.64
N SER A 335 -9.60 12.69 12.99
CA SER A 335 -11.06 12.80 13.13
C SER A 335 -11.75 13.29 11.86
N SER A 336 -11.03 13.93 10.95
CA SER A 336 -11.57 14.42 9.67
C SER A 336 -10.57 14.29 8.52
N LEU A 337 -11.09 14.25 7.28
CA LEU A 337 -10.27 14.16 6.07
C LEU A 337 -9.36 15.39 5.88
N ASP A 338 -9.74 16.56 6.38
CA ASP A 338 -8.95 17.80 6.29
C ASP A 338 -7.64 17.76 7.09
N GLN A 339 -7.48 16.76 7.96
CA GLN A 339 -6.24 16.53 8.71
C GLN A 339 -5.22 15.73 7.88
N LEU A 340 -5.63 15.03 6.83
CA LEU A 340 -4.75 14.22 5.98
C LEU A 340 -3.65 15.06 5.31
N PRO A 341 -3.94 16.20 4.63
CA PRO A 341 -2.90 17.02 4.01
C PRO A 341 -1.88 17.53 5.02
N LYS A 342 -2.35 17.86 6.23
CA LYS A 342 -1.49 18.33 7.33
C LYS A 342 -0.51 17.25 7.74
N LEU A 343 -0.97 16.02 7.94
CA LEU A 343 -0.12 14.91 8.33
C LEU A 343 0.89 14.55 7.21
N ILE A 344 0.43 14.48 5.96
CA ILE A 344 1.27 14.23 4.79
C ILE A 344 2.39 15.28 4.68
N GLY A 345 2.01 16.56 4.73
CA GLY A 345 2.97 17.65 4.63
C GLY A 345 3.96 17.70 5.80
N SER A 346 3.50 17.35 7.01
CA SER A 346 4.35 17.24 8.20
C SER A 346 5.37 16.11 8.08
N LEU A 347 4.95 14.95 7.55
CA LEU A 347 5.82 13.79 7.31
C LEU A 347 6.95 14.17 6.33
N ILE A 348 6.59 14.73 5.17
CA ILE A 348 7.57 15.13 4.14
C ILE A 348 8.53 16.20 4.68
N ALA A 349 8.00 17.24 5.35
CA ALA A 349 8.83 18.31 5.91
C ALA A 349 9.78 17.80 6.98
N THR A 350 9.35 16.81 7.78
CA THR A 350 10.20 16.22 8.82
C THR A 350 11.27 15.31 8.26
N ASP A 351 10.94 14.48 7.26
CA ASP A 351 11.93 13.65 6.54
C ASP A 351 13.03 14.54 5.93
N ILE A 352 12.68 15.70 5.36
CA ILE A 352 13.63 16.70 4.85
C ILE A 352 14.46 17.30 6.00
N LYS A 353 13.79 17.80 7.04
CA LYS A 353 14.43 18.49 8.16
C LYS A 353 15.43 17.61 8.91
N LEU A 354 15.08 16.35 9.13
CA LEU A 354 15.87 15.38 9.90
C LEU A 354 16.76 14.50 9.02
N ARG A 355 16.66 14.59 7.69
CA ARG A 355 17.33 13.67 6.75
C ARG A 355 17.04 12.20 7.05
N GLN A 356 15.76 11.92 7.24
CA GLN A 356 15.22 10.60 7.57
C GLN A 356 14.29 10.14 6.44
N GLY A 357 13.95 8.85 6.43
CA GLY A 357 13.02 8.29 5.45
C GLY A 357 13.48 8.55 4.02
N LEU A 358 12.73 9.36 3.27
CA LEU A 358 13.02 9.68 1.88
C LEU A 358 14.42 10.29 1.70
N PHE A 359 14.95 10.97 2.71
CA PHE A 359 16.23 11.69 2.68
C PHE A 359 17.34 11.02 3.51
N ASP A 360 17.18 9.75 3.89
CA ASP A 360 18.20 9.00 4.64
C ASP A 360 19.19 8.30 3.71
N ASP A 361 20.44 8.76 3.70
CA ASP A 361 21.53 8.17 2.91
C ASP A 361 21.83 6.72 3.27
N ARG A 362 21.56 6.30 4.52
CA ARG A 362 21.85 4.94 4.99
C ARG A 362 20.93 3.91 4.34
N LEU A 363 19.78 4.33 3.83
CA LEU A 363 18.80 3.48 3.15
C LEU A 363 19.08 3.33 1.65
N ARG A 364 20.09 4.04 1.13
CA ARG A 364 20.38 4.13 -0.30
C ARG A 364 21.70 3.45 -0.63
N VAL A 365 21.80 2.94 -1.86
CA VAL A 365 23.07 2.46 -2.42
C VAL A 365 23.97 3.64 -2.79
N SER A 366 23.38 4.72 -3.35
CA SER A 366 24.07 5.96 -3.67
C SER A 366 23.69 7.10 -2.72
N PRO A 367 24.65 7.83 -2.12
CA PRO A 367 24.38 8.90 -1.15
C PRO A 367 23.87 10.19 -1.82
N LEU A 368 23.08 10.97 -1.07
CA LEU A 368 22.59 12.31 -1.42
C LEU A 368 23.67 13.38 -1.18
N SER A 369 24.82 13.22 -1.82
CA SER A 369 26.04 14.03 -1.62
C SER A 369 25.89 15.53 -1.95
N HIS A 370 24.76 15.94 -2.55
CA HIS A 370 24.49 17.30 -3.00
C HIS A 370 23.63 18.12 -2.03
N LEU A 371 23.05 17.52 -0.98
CA LEU A 371 22.28 18.26 0.02
C LEU A 371 23.21 18.86 1.10
N PRO A 372 23.13 20.17 1.43
CA PRO A 372 23.89 20.82 2.51
C PRO A 372 23.43 20.35 3.89
N ALA A 373 24.38 20.13 4.80
CA ALA A 373 24.18 19.45 6.08
C ALA A 373 23.05 20.02 6.95
N ARG A 374 22.74 21.31 6.82
CA ARG A 374 21.61 21.99 7.47
C ARG A 374 20.81 22.77 6.45
N LEU A 375 19.48 22.70 6.56
CA LEU A 375 18.54 23.44 5.73
C LEU A 375 17.85 24.51 6.57
N SER A 376 17.68 25.70 6.00
CA SER A 376 16.87 26.76 6.60
C SER A 376 15.37 26.38 6.58
N ALA A 377 14.57 26.98 7.45
CA ALA A 377 13.12 26.76 7.46
C ALA A 377 12.48 27.10 6.10
N GLN A 378 12.99 28.10 5.39
CA GLN A 378 12.53 28.48 4.06
C GLN A 378 12.87 27.43 3.00
N GLN A 379 14.08 26.85 3.06
CA GLN A 379 14.48 25.77 2.16
C GLN A 379 13.65 24.50 2.40
N ILE A 380 13.41 24.14 3.67
CA ILE A 380 12.54 23.01 4.02
C ILE A 380 11.13 23.25 3.47
N ALA A 381 10.58 24.45 3.65
CA ALA A 381 9.26 24.79 3.16
C ALA A 381 9.16 24.77 1.63
N SER A 382 10.18 25.30 0.96
CA SER A 382 10.23 25.32 -0.50
C SER A 382 10.30 23.91 -1.06
N LEU A 383 11.18 23.07 -0.54
CA LEU A 383 11.33 21.69 -0.99
C LEU A 383 10.08 20.85 -0.71
N SER A 384 9.51 20.97 0.50
CA SER A 384 8.28 20.25 0.89
C SER A 384 7.11 20.62 -0.03
N THR A 385 6.87 21.92 -0.20
CA THR A 385 5.76 22.44 -1.02
C THR A 385 5.95 22.04 -2.48
N SER A 386 7.17 22.10 -3.00
CA SER A 386 7.48 21.72 -4.39
C SER A 386 7.29 20.22 -4.63
N LEU A 387 7.70 19.37 -3.70
CA LEU A 387 7.46 17.92 -3.77
C LEU A 387 5.97 17.60 -3.72
N ILE A 388 5.22 18.24 -2.81
CA ILE A 388 3.76 18.07 -2.72
C ILE A 388 3.09 18.55 -4.01
N HIS A 389 3.47 19.71 -4.53
CA HIS A 389 2.93 20.26 -5.76
C HIS A 389 3.18 19.32 -6.95
N ALA A 390 4.42 18.88 -7.14
CA ALA A 390 4.81 18.01 -8.25
C ALA A 390 4.18 16.61 -8.14
N CYS A 391 4.31 15.98 -6.98
CA CYS A 391 4.00 14.57 -6.81
C CYS A 391 2.54 14.36 -6.41
N LEU A 392 1.99 15.15 -5.48
CA LEU A 392 0.71 14.85 -4.85
C LEU A 392 -0.45 15.71 -5.39
N TYR A 393 -0.16 16.93 -5.84
CA TYR A 393 -1.17 17.82 -6.42
C TYR A 393 -1.33 17.62 -7.92
N ARG A 394 -0.22 17.64 -8.68
CA ARG A 394 -0.21 17.38 -10.13
C ARG A 394 -0.20 15.89 -10.49
N ASN A 395 0.02 15.00 -9.51
CA ASN A 395 0.15 13.56 -9.69
C ASN A 395 1.18 13.17 -10.78
N ASN A 396 2.31 13.88 -10.88
CA ASN A 396 3.27 13.65 -11.96
C ASN A 396 4.07 12.36 -11.73
N PRO A 397 3.94 11.32 -12.59
CA PRO A 397 4.67 10.06 -12.45
C PRO A 397 6.18 10.23 -12.67
N ALA A 398 6.63 11.25 -13.40
CA ALA A 398 8.06 11.56 -13.56
C ALA A 398 8.68 12.09 -12.26
N ALA A 399 7.89 12.68 -11.35
CA ALA A 399 8.40 13.12 -10.05
C ALA A 399 8.77 11.95 -9.11
N LEU A 400 8.20 10.75 -9.33
CA LEU A 400 8.66 9.50 -8.70
C LEU A 400 10.04 9.08 -9.21
N LEU A 401 10.31 9.29 -10.50
CA LEU A 401 11.64 9.08 -11.05
C LEU A 401 12.63 10.08 -10.47
N VAL A 402 12.22 11.29 -10.11
CA VAL A 402 13.10 12.33 -9.52
C VAL A 402 13.31 12.19 -8.01
N THR A 403 12.33 11.68 -7.25
CA THR A 403 12.55 11.23 -5.86
C THR A 403 13.49 10.02 -5.79
N LYS A 404 13.46 9.17 -6.83
CA LYS A 404 14.50 8.15 -7.12
C LYS A 404 15.78 8.75 -7.74
N ALA A 405 15.69 9.87 -8.45
CA ALA A 405 16.75 10.54 -9.20
C ALA A 405 17.27 11.84 -8.57
N PHE A 406 17.34 11.89 -7.24
CA PHE A 406 18.56 12.41 -6.60
C PHE A 406 19.79 11.50 -6.88
N SER A 407 19.79 10.83 -8.03
CA SER A 407 20.84 10.01 -8.58
C SER A 407 21.58 10.85 -9.63
N PRO A 408 22.90 10.67 -9.77
CA PRO A 408 23.79 11.67 -10.35
C PRO A 408 23.61 12.12 -11.83
N PRO A 409 23.00 11.38 -12.78
CA PRO A 409 23.24 11.69 -14.20
C PRO A 409 22.51 12.93 -14.74
N SER A 410 21.33 13.27 -14.23
CA SER A 410 20.54 14.42 -14.72
C SER A 410 21.12 15.78 -14.29
N LEU A 411 22.00 15.81 -13.29
CA LEU A 411 22.75 16.98 -12.84
C LEU A 411 24.23 16.95 -13.28
N ARG A 412 24.67 15.94 -14.04
CA ARG A 412 26.06 15.81 -14.48
C ARG A 412 26.46 16.81 -15.57
N SER A 413 25.52 17.34 -16.35
CA SER A 413 25.85 18.37 -17.34
C SER A 413 26.17 19.73 -16.72
N THR A 414 25.75 19.96 -15.46
CA THR A 414 26.04 21.20 -14.72
C THR A 414 27.20 21.02 -13.72
N ALA A 415 27.46 19.80 -13.23
CA ALA A 415 28.54 19.50 -12.28
C ALA A 415 29.97 19.82 -12.78
N ALA A 416 30.22 19.82 -14.10
CA ALA A 416 31.51 20.22 -14.66
C ALA A 416 31.74 21.75 -14.61
N ALA A 417 30.67 22.53 -14.53
CA ALA A 417 30.70 24.01 -14.47
C ALA A 417 30.49 24.57 -13.05
N GLN A 418 30.26 23.73 -12.03
CA GLN A 418 29.72 24.14 -10.72
C GLN A 418 30.58 23.72 -9.51
N LYS A 419 31.84 23.33 -9.72
CA LYS A 419 32.76 22.95 -8.62
C LYS A 419 33.03 24.09 -7.62
N ASP A 420 32.86 25.35 -8.05
CA ASP A 420 33.25 26.54 -7.28
C ASP A 420 32.09 27.20 -6.49
N LEU A 421 30.86 26.65 -6.56
CA LEU A 421 29.70 27.20 -5.85
C LEU A 421 29.57 26.62 -4.42
N PRO A 422 29.24 27.44 -3.41
CA PRO A 422 28.85 26.98 -2.07
C PRO A 422 27.71 25.95 -2.13
N ALA A 423 27.72 24.96 -1.23
CA ALA A 423 26.73 23.88 -1.20
C ALA A 423 25.26 24.39 -1.08
N GLU A 424 25.06 25.53 -0.43
CA GLU A 424 23.75 26.18 -0.29
C GLU A 424 23.22 26.75 -1.61
N GLN A 425 24.10 27.30 -2.47
CA GLN A 425 23.72 27.80 -3.79
C GLN A 425 23.46 26.66 -4.78
N ARG A 426 24.23 25.57 -4.68
CA ARG A 426 23.97 24.33 -5.45
C ARG A 426 22.62 23.70 -5.13
N LEU A 427 22.23 23.67 -3.85
CA LEU A 427 20.90 23.19 -3.49
C LEU A 427 19.81 24.14 -3.98
N THR A 428 19.99 25.45 -3.83
CA THR A 428 19.00 26.43 -4.26
C THR A 428 18.78 26.32 -5.78
N GLN A 429 19.85 26.17 -6.56
CA GLN A 429 19.77 25.89 -7.99
C GLN A 429 19.19 24.50 -8.30
N ALA A 430 19.52 23.44 -7.57
CA ALA A 430 18.92 22.12 -7.79
C ALA A 430 17.41 22.11 -7.45
N ILE A 431 16.99 22.87 -6.44
CA ILE A 431 15.58 23.10 -6.09
C ILE A 431 14.91 23.95 -7.17
N GLU A 432 15.58 25.00 -7.67
CA GLU A 432 15.07 25.85 -8.75
C GLU A 432 14.97 25.09 -10.07
N GLU A 433 15.97 24.28 -10.43
CA GLU A 433 15.97 23.35 -11.57
C GLU A 433 14.92 22.27 -11.39
N PHE A 434 14.74 21.73 -10.17
CA PHE A 434 13.64 20.81 -9.87
C PHE A 434 12.29 21.49 -10.07
N ILE A 435 12.11 22.70 -9.55
CA ILE A 435 10.90 23.51 -9.71
C ILE A 435 10.67 23.83 -11.19
N LEU A 436 11.72 24.18 -11.94
CA LEU A 436 11.66 24.47 -13.38
C LEU A 436 11.35 23.20 -14.18
N LEU A 437 11.97 22.06 -13.88
CA LEU A 437 11.69 20.76 -14.49
C LEU A 437 10.24 20.35 -14.23
N VAL A 438 9.75 20.52 -13.00
CA VAL A 438 8.35 20.29 -12.63
C VAL A 438 7.42 21.23 -13.39
N LYS A 439 7.78 22.51 -13.54
CA LYS A 439 7.00 23.51 -14.30
C LYS A 439 7.03 23.29 -15.82
N HIS A 440 8.15 22.79 -16.37
CA HIS A 440 8.32 22.52 -17.80
C HIS A 440 7.72 21.18 -18.21
N SER A 441 7.75 20.16 -17.35
CA SER A 441 7.02 18.91 -17.56
C SER A 441 5.50 19.10 -17.52
N SER A 442 4.99 20.15 -16.86
CA SER A 442 3.60 20.62 -17.02
C SER A 442 3.34 21.47 -18.27
N ALA A 443 4.36 21.86 -19.04
CA ALA A 443 4.22 22.70 -20.24
C ALA A 443 4.49 21.94 -21.56
N GLY A 444 4.61 20.61 -21.52
CA GLY A 444 4.97 19.78 -22.66
C GLY A 444 3.87 19.70 -23.72
N ASN A 445 4.03 20.52 -24.77
CA ASN A 445 3.43 20.35 -26.09
C ASN A 445 3.74 18.95 -26.64
N GLY A 446 2.77 18.05 -26.59
CA GLY A 446 2.75 16.77 -27.28
C GLY A 446 1.31 16.31 -27.36
N SER A 447 0.80 16.07 -28.56
CA SER A 447 -0.56 15.64 -28.84
C SER A 447 -0.91 14.36 -28.06
N GLY A 448 -1.60 14.54 -26.95
CA GLY A 448 -2.06 13.49 -26.05
C GLY A 448 -2.49 14.17 -24.78
N SER A 449 -3.79 14.42 -24.64
CA SER A 449 -4.39 15.14 -23.52
C SER A 449 -4.04 14.46 -22.17
N VAL A 450 -2.93 14.85 -21.56
CA VAL A 450 -2.75 14.67 -20.12
C VAL A 450 -3.66 15.70 -19.50
N SER A 451 -4.87 15.31 -19.12
CA SER A 451 -5.79 16.16 -18.38
C SER A 451 -5.01 16.72 -17.18
N GLU A 452 -4.80 18.03 -17.12
CA GLU A 452 -4.26 18.71 -15.94
C GLU A 452 -5.31 18.65 -14.81
N TYR A 453 -5.49 17.46 -14.24
CA TYR A 453 -6.36 17.25 -13.11
C TYR A 453 -5.56 17.42 -11.84
N ASN A 454 -5.93 18.43 -11.07
CA ASN A 454 -5.24 18.86 -9.87
C ASN A 454 -5.94 18.30 -8.64
N ASN A 455 -5.23 17.58 -7.77
CA ASN A 455 -5.81 17.02 -6.56
C ASN A 455 -6.14 18.11 -5.53
N LYS A 456 -7.42 18.43 -5.38
CA LYS A 456 -7.87 19.54 -4.50
C LYS A 456 -7.53 19.34 -3.02
N MET A 457 -7.39 18.09 -2.56
CA MET A 457 -7.07 17.78 -1.16
C MET A 457 -5.70 18.35 -0.76
N MET A 458 -4.74 18.37 -1.69
CA MET A 458 -3.38 18.86 -1.45
C MET A 458 -3.16 20.32 -1.85
N ALA A 459 -4.18 21.03 -2.35
CA ALA A 459 -4.05 22.36 -2.95
C ALA A 459 -3.37 23.38 -2.04
N GLU A 460 -3.80 23.48 -0.78
CA GLU A 460 -3.22 24.42 0.20
C GLU A 460 -1.73 24.14 0.46
N TRP A 461 -1.36 22.86 0.52
CA TRP A 461 0.01 22.42 0.79
C TRP A 461 0.91 22.42 -0.45
N ALA A 462 0.32 22.49 -1.64
CA ALA A 462 1.00 22.64 -2.92
C ALA A 462 1.22 24.11 -3.32
N ASP A 463 0.59 25.06 -2.63
CA ASP A 463 0.68 26.47 -2.96
C ASP A 463 2.11 27.03 -2.74
N CYS A 464 2.80 27.25 -3.86
CA CYS A 464 4.14 27.80 -3.93
C CYS A 464 4.18 29.34 -3.96
N SER A 465 3.02 30.02 -4.01
CA SER A 465 2.96 31.49 -4.19
C SER A 465 3.43 32.28 -2.96
N ASN A 466 3.25 31.72 -1.76
CA ASN A 466 3.60 32.38 -0.51
C ASN A 466 4.44 31.47 0.41
N ILE A 467 5.75 31.58 0.27
CA ILE A 467 6.70 30.79 1.07
C ILE A 467 6.60 31.07 2.58
N LYS A 468 6.22 32.29 2.99
CA LYS A 468 6.03 32.62 4.41
C LYS A 468 4.86 31.83 5.00
N SER A 469 3.76 31.73 4.24
CA SER A 469 2.61 30.90 4.62
C SER A 469 3.02 29.42 4.74
N ALA A 470 3.78 28.89 3.77
CA ALA A 470 4.29 27.52 3.83
C ALA A 470 5.18 27.25 5.04
N VAL A 471 6.08 28.19 5.38
CA VAL A 471 6.91 28.11 6.59
C VAL A 471 6.05 28.06 7.85
N GLU A 472 5.04 28.93 7.96
CA GLU A 472 4.13 28.94 9.10
C GLU A 472 3.28 27.67 9.20
N ARG A 473 2.83 27.10 8.08
CA ARG A 473 2.16 25.79 8.05
C ARG A 473 3.05 24.69 8.60
N ILE A 474 4.32 24.64 8.18
CA ILE A 474 5.28 23.61 8.64
C ILE A 474 5.66 23.80 10.11
N LYS A 475 5.78 25.05 10.59
CA LYS A 475 6.04 25.30 12.01
C LYS A 475 4.86 24.87 12.89
N LYS A 476 3.63 25.08 12.42
CA LYS A 476 2.39 24.72 13.14
C LYS A 476 2.02 23.25 12.99
N ALA A 477 2.56 22.58 11.98
CA ALA A 477 2.43 21.15 11.80
C ALA A 477 2.97 20.41 13.04
N HIS A 478 2.16 19.51 13.57
CA HIS A 478 2.56 18.69 14.71
C HIS A 478 3.80 17.85 14.35
N ASN A 479 4.78 17.79 15.25
CA ASN A 479 5.88 16.84 15.12
C ASN A 479 5.40 15.45 15.54
N TYR A 480 4.81 14.72 14.60
CA TYR A 480 4.33 13.34 14.80
C TYR A 480 5.47 12.31 15.01
N LEU A 481 6.73 12.77 14.95
CA LEU A 481 7.95 11.96 15.03
C LEU A 481 8.81 12.23 16.27
N LEU A 482 8.45 13.23 17.10
CA LEU A 482 9.14 13.39 18.38
C LEU A 482 8.69 12.31 19.35
N PRO A 483 9.64 11.63 20.04
CA PRO A 483 9.30 10.73 21.12
C PRO A 483 8.64 11.49 22.27
N LEU A 484 7.78 10.78 22.99
CA LEU A 484 7.06 11.22 24.17
C LEU A 484 8.03 11.42 25.36
N ALA A 485 8.91 12.41 25.29
CA ALA A 485 9.68 12.82 26.45
C ALA A 485 8.82 13.73 27.35
N GLY A 486 8.25 13.14 28.40
CA GLY A 486 7.53 13.85 29.47
C GLY A 486 6.09 13.35 29.67
N GLU A 487 5.68 13.23 30.93
CA GLU A 487 4.38 12.70 31.38
C GLU A 487 3.14 13.48 30.88
N ASN A 488 3.30 14.54 30.08
CA ASN A 488 2.22 15.46 29.73
C ASN A 488 2.14 15.89 28.25
N ILE A 489 2.56 15.06 27.28
CA ILE A 489 2.38 15.40 25.86
C ILE A 489 1.55 14.34 25.12
N ARG A 490 0.45 14.79 24.51
CA ARG A 490 -0.44 14.04 23.60
C ARG A 490 0.25 13.73 22.26
N GLY A 491 1.34 12.97 22.26
CA GLY A 491 2.01 12.53 21.03
C GLY A 491 1.33 11.30 20.41
N ILE A 492 1.42 11.16 19.09
CA ILE A 492 0.89 9.99 18.36
C ILE A 492 1.80 8.79 18.61
N ASN A 493 1.26 7.70 19.15
CA ASN A 493 1.97 6.42 19.27
C ASN A 493 1.39 5.42 18.27
N ALA A 494 2.00 5.34 17.08
CA ALA A 494 1.50 4.50 16.00
C ALA A 494 1.47 3.01 16.39
N TYR A 495 2.47 2.55 17.15
CA TYR A 495 2.51 1.19 17.68
C TYR A 495 1.28 0.85 18.52
N ARG A 496 0.90 1.74 19.46
CA ARG A 496 -0.29 1.56 20.30
C ARG A 496 -1.57 1.54 19.48
N TYR A 497 -1.70 2.43 18.50
CA TYR A 497 -2.87 2.46 17.59
C TYR A 497 -3.02 1.17 16.80
N ILE A 498 -1.92 0.63 16.26
CA ILE A 498 -1.94 -0.66 15.54
C ILE A 498 -2.31 -1.81 16.47
N LEU A 499 -1.76 -1.85 17.70
CA LEU A 499 -2.11 -2.90 18.67
C LEU A 499 -3.57 -2.83 19.10
N ASN A 500 -4.12 -1.63 19.31
CA ASN A 500 -5.52 -1.45 19.66
C ASN A 500 -6.43 -1.97 18.53
N GLN A 501 -6.18 -1.57 17.28
CA GLN A 501 -6.94 -2.03 16.13
C GLN A 501 -6.86 -3.56 15.96
N ARG A 502 -5.70 -4.17 16.23
CA ARG A 502 -5.53 -5.63 16.25
C ARG A 502 -6.32 -6.30 17.36
N SER A 503 -6.30 -5.74 18.57
CA SER A 503 -7.04 -6.29 19.71
C SER A 503 -8.56 -6.28 19.45
N GLN A 504 -9.06 -5.24 18.78
CA GLN A 504 -10.46 -5.15 18.39
C GLN A 504 -10.82 -6.23 17.36
N GLY A 505 -9.94 -6.52 16.39
CA GLY A 505 -10.12 -7.64 15.47
C GLY A 505 -10.28 -8.98 16.20
N LEU A 506 -9.45 -9.27 17.21
CA LEU A 506 -9.51 -10.52 17.97
C LEU A 506 -10.82 -10.70 18.76
N THR A 507 -11.48 -9.62 19.17
CA THR A 507 -12.72 -9.71 19.96
C THR A 507 -13.95 -10.17 19.17
N GLY A 508 -13.87 -10.25 17.84
CA GLY A 508 -14.92 -10.84 17.00
C GLY A 508 -16.26 -10.08 17.01
N THR A 509 -16.27 -8.81 17.38
CA THR A 509 -17.53 -8.04 17.52
C THR A 509 -18.15 -7.67 16.17
N VAL A 510 -17.31 -7.37 15.17
CA VAL A 510 -17.74 -7.15 13.78
C VAL A 510 -16.72 -7.82 12.86
N PRO A 511 -17.12 -8.80 12.04
CA PRO A 511 -16.20 -9.49 11.15
C PRO A 511 -15.77 -8.58 9.99
N TYR A 512 -14.54 -8.78 9.54
CA TYR A 512 -14.00 -8.19 8.33
C TYR A 512 -14.50 -8.96 7.09
N PRO A 513 -14.82 -8.31 5.96
CA PRO A 513 -15.40 -9.01 4.81
C PRO A 513 -14.36 -9.81 4.01
N ILE A 514 -14.21 -11.11 4.30
CA ILE A 514 -13.18 -12.00 3.70
C ILE A 514 -13.47 -12.45 2.26
N ASN A 515 -14.73 -12.40 1.82
CA ASN A 515 -15.15 -12.84 0.48
C ASN A 515 -15.15 -11.72 -0.55
N THR A 516 -14.24 -10.75 -0.40
CA THR A 516 -14.26 -9.55 -1.22
C THR A 516 -12.87 -9.25 -1.78
N PRO A 517 -12.78 -8.46 -2.86
CA PRO A 517 -11.50 -7.98 -3.37
C PRO A 517 -10.87 -6.90 -2.47
N PHE A 518 -11.54 -6.48 -1.38
CA PHE A 518 -11.02 -5.42 -0.53
C PHE A 518 -9.80 -5.92 0.28
N PRO A 519 -8.67 -5.21 0.27
CA PRO A 519 -7.44 -5.68 0.90
C PRO A 519 -7.51 -5.66 2.43
N LEU A 520 -7.05 -6.76 3.05
CA LEU A 520 -6.87 -6.86 4.50
C LEU A 520 -6.05 -5.68 5.08
N PRO A 521 -6.34 -5.20 6.30
CA PRO A 521 -5.55 -4.16 6.98
C PRO A 521 -4.05 -4.44 6.93
N LEU A 522 -3.20 -3.44 6.71
CA LEU A 522 -1.75 -3.61 6.48
C LEU A 522 -1.03 -4.32 7.63
N TRP A 523 -1.55 -4.25 8.86
CA TRP A 523 -0.97 -4.97 10.00
C TRP A 523 -1.40 -6.45 10.08
N SER A 524 -2.45 -6.81 9.33
CA SER A 524 -3.01 -8.16 9.25
C SER A 524 -2.58 -8.91 7.98
N SER A 525 -2.28 -8.22 6.88
CA SER A 525 -1.85 -8.83 5.63
C SER A 525 -0.42 -9.36 5.69
N LEU A 526 -0.06 -10.10 4.62
CA LEU A 526 1.21 -10.75 4.21
C LEU A 526 2.55 -10.04 4.54
N PHE A 527 2.53 -8.87 5.17
CA PHE A 527 3.69 -8.14 5.69
C PHE A 527 4.22 -8.72 7.01
N ARG A 528 3.88 -9.96 7.34
CA ARG A 528 4.53 -10.73 8.39
C ARG A 528 4.91 -12.08 7.82
N PHE A 529 6.20 -12.39 7.85
CA PHE A 529 6.62 -13.78 7.94
C PHE A 529 7.18 -14.03 9.33
N GLN A 530 6.85 -15.20 9.86
CA GLN A 530 7.66 -15.84 10.88
C GLN A 530 7.68 -17.35 10.59
N PRO A 531 8.79 -17.99 10.97
CA PRO A 531 9.36 -19.16 10.30
C PRO A 531 8.47 -20.38 10.41
N GLU A 532 8.73 -21.37 9.57
CA GLU A 532 8.38 -22.76 9.90
C GLU A 532 8.85 -23.03 11.32
N ASP A 533 7.94 -23.44 12.19
CA ASP A 533 8.30 -24.02 13.47
C ASP A 533 9.18 -25.23 13.14
N LYS A 534 10.50 -25.09 13.27
CA LYS A 534 11.33 -26.28 13.46
C LYS A 534 10.74 -26.95 14.71
N PRO A 535 10.25 -28.19 14.62
CA PRO A 535 9.86 -28.90 15.82
C PRO A 535 11.05 -28.84 16.77
N ALA A 536 10.77 -28.49 18.02
CA ALA A 536 11.76 -28.46 19.08
C ALA A 536 12.63 -29.71 18.91
N THR A 537 13.92 -29.50 18.59
CA THR A 537 14.92 -30.56 18.62
C THR A 537 14.72 -31.29 19.93
N ALA A 538 14.36 -32.57 19.84
CA ALA A 538 14.29 -33.46 20.97
C ALA A 538 15.55 -33.22 21.80
N LEU A 539 15.34 -32.94 23.09
CA LEU A 539 16.40 -32.92 24.08
C LEU A 539 17.30 -34.15 23.86
N PRO A 540 18.63 -34.03 23.89
CA PRO A 540 19.46 -35.21 23.91
C PRO A 540 19.07 -36.01 25.15
N GLU A 541 18.64 -37.26 24.95
CA GLU A 541 18.52 -38.23 26.03
C GLU A 541 19.81 -38.16 26.83
N ALA A 542 19.66 -37.77 28.10
CA ALA A 542 20.73 -37.87 29.06
C ALA A 542 21.18 -39.32 29.08
N ALA A 543 22.43 -39.55 28.70
CA ALA A 543 23.15 -40.73 29.13
C ALA A 543 23.10 -40.75 30.67
N ALA A 544 22.43 -41.75 31.21
CA ALA A 544 22.61 -42.21 32.57
C ALA A 544 22.40 -43.72 32.58
N ASP A 545 23.35 -44.36 33.25
CA ASP A 545 23.50 -45.79 33.53
C ASP A 545 22.22 -46.60 33.80
#